data_AF-A0A537JHT9-F1
#
_entry.id   AF-A0A537JHT9-F1
#
_cell.length_a   1.000
_cell.length_b   1.000
_cell.length_c   1.000
_cell.angle_alpha   90.00
_cell.angle_beta   90.00
_cell.angle_gamma   90.00
#
_symmetry.space_group_name_H-M   'P 1'
#
loop_
_entity.id
_entity.type
_entity.pdbx_description
1 polymer ?
#
loop_
_entity_poly.entity_id
_entity_poly.type
_entity_poly.pdbx_seq_one_letter_code
_entity_poly.pdbx_strand_id
1 'polypeptide(L)' 'FVCGCDMPFLNPALIRYLGALAEGMDVVIPRHGGEYEPLHAVYTPACLEPLRRCAARGDRNTGFLAEVRTRIV' A
#
# COMPACT_ATOMS: atom_id res chain seq x y z
N PHE A 1 -6.64 2.87 -5.35
CA PHE A 1 -5.24 3.32 -5.50
C PHE A 1 -5.08 4.63 -4.74
N VAL A 2 -3.96 4.83 -4.08
CA VAL A 2 -3.61 6.07 -3.39
C VAL A 2 -2.25 6.55 -3.87
N CYS A 3 -2.06 7.88 -3.92
CA CYS A 3 -0.78 8.50 -4.22
C CYS A 3 -0.46 9.61 -3.20
N GLY A 4 0.83 9.84 -2.93
CA GLY A 4 1.29 11.05 -2.25
C GLY A 4 1.07 12.30 -3.12
N CYS A 5 0.78 13.44 -2.48
CA CYS A 5 0.62 14.73 -3.19
C CYS A 5 1.93 15.28 -3.77
N ASP A 6 3.06 14.71 -3.35
CA ASP A 6 4.43 15.04 -3.72
C ASP A 6 4.98 14.18 -4.87
N MET A 7 4.12 13.39 -5.54
CA MET A 7 4.50 12.53 -6.68
C MET A 7 4.05 13.12 -8.03
N PRO A 8 4.73 14.13 -8.61
CA PRO A 8 4.29 14.80 -9.84
C PRO A 8 4.41 13.94 -11.12
N PHE A 9 5.20 12.86 -11.09
CA PHE A 9 5.52 12.03 -12.26
C PHE A 9 4.88 10.64 -12.19
N LEU A 10 3.59 10.57 -11.86
CA LEU A 10 2.85 9.30 -11.83
C LEU A 10 2.88 8.62 -13.21
N ASN A 11 3.12 7.30 -13.22
CA ASN A 11 3.07 6.49 -14.43
C ASN A 11 1.74 5.71 -14.47
N PRO A 12 0.79 6.06 -15.37
CA PRO A 12 -0.50 5.37 -15.45
C PRO A 12 -0.40 3.88 -15.78
N ALA A 13 0.64 3.45 -16.50
CA ALA A 13 0.85 2.03 -16.80
C ALA A 13 1.21 1.25 -15.53
N LEU A 14 2.06 1.82 -14.67
CA LEU A 14 2.38 1.24 -13.36
C LEU A 14 1.13 1.15 -12.48
N ILE A 15 0.32 2.21 -12.41
CA ILE A 15 -0.92 2.22 -11.62
C ILE A 15 -1.87 1.10 -12.06
N ARG A 16 -2.06 0.93 -13.38
CA ARG A 16 -2.89 -0.16 -13.94
C ARG A 16 -2.32 -1.53 -13.62
N TYR A 17 -1.00 -1.69 -13.71
CA TYR A 17 -0.31 -2.92 -13.36
C TYR A 17 -0.51 -3.30 -11.88
N LEU A 18 -0.35 -2.35 -10.95
CA LEU A 18 -0.62 -2.58 -9.52
C LEU A 18 -2.08 -2.97 -9.27
N GLY A 19 -3.02 -2.33 -9.98
CA GLY A 19 -4.44 -2.67 -9.91
C GLY A 19 -4.75 -4.09 -10.39
N ALA A 20 -4.12 -4.54 -11.48
CA ALA A 20 -4.29 -5.90 -12.00
C ALA A 20 -3.77 -6.99 -11.03
N LEU A 21 -2.83 -6.65 -10.15
CA LEU A 21 -2.28 -7.56 -9.14
C LEU A 21 -3.09 -7.62 -7.85
N ALA A 22 -4.14 -6.80 -7.70
CA ALA A 22 -4.88 -6.65 -6.46
C ALA A 22 -5.88 -7.80 -6.18
N GLU A 23 -6.16 -8.65 -7.15
CA GLU A 23 -7.07 -9.78 -6.95
C GLU A 23 -6.56 -10.70 -5.83
N GLY A 24 -7.44 -10.95 -4.85
CA GLY A 24 -7.12 -11.79 -3.69
C GLY A 24 -6.18 -11.17 -2.65
N MET A 25 -5.68 -9.95 -2.86
CA MET A 25 -4.80 -9.24 -1.93
C MET A 25 -5.54 -8.10 -1.24
N ASP A 26 -5.13 -7.77 -0.02
CA ASP A 26 -5.67 -6.63 0.72
C ASP A 26 -4.89 -5.35 0.40
N VAL A 27 -3.60 -5.49 0.11
CA VAL A 27 -2.70 -4.42 -0.32
C VAL A 27 -1.70 -4.90 -1.37
N VAL A 28 -1.49 -4.09 -2.41
CA VAL A 28 -0.39 -4.23 -3.38
C VAL A 28 0.50 -3.00 -3.24
N ILE A 29 1.75 -3.22 -2.83
CA ILE A 29 2.68 -2.16 -2.45
C ILE A 29 4.01 -2.32 -3.19
N PRO A 30 4.47 -1.30 -3.94
CA PRO A 30 5.80 -1.30 -4.51
C PRO A 30 6.89 -1.25 -3.44
N ARG A 31 8.06 -1.82 -3.75
CA ARG A 31 9.29 -1.64 -2.97
C ARG A 31 10.39 -1.06 -3.85
N HIS A 32 10.87 0.13 -3.51
CA HIS A 32 11.93 0.82 -4.23
C HIS A 32 13.08 1.18 -3.28
N GLY A 33 14.32 0.95 -3.69
CA GLY A 33 15.48 1.23 -2.85
C GLY A 33 15.53 0.46 -1.52
N GLY A 34 14.79 -0.65 -1.40
CA GLY A 34 14.66 -1.44 -0.16
C GLY A 34 13.50 -1.01 0.74
N GLU A 35 12.89 0.15 0.47
CA GLU A 35 11.79 0.72 1.25
C GLU A 35 10.44 0.49 0.57
N TYR A 36 9.40 0.34 1.38
CA TYR A 36 8.03 0.27 0.88
C TYR A 36 7.54 1.65 0.45
N GLU A 37 6.72 1.68 -0.60
CA GLU A 37 6.06 2.90 -1.10
C GLU A 37 4.57 2.89 -0.74
N PRO A 38 4.18 3.08 0.55
CA PRO A 38 2.79 3.00 0.98
C PRO A 38 1.90 4.10 0.39
N LEU A 39 2.52 5.21 -0.04
CA LEU A 39 1.88 6.31 -0.74
C LEU A 39 1.88 6.11 -2.27
N HIS A 40 2.15 4.91 -2.78
CA HIS A 40 1.97 4.57 -4.20
C HIS A 40 1.43 3.13 -4.32
N ALA A 41 0.31 2.85 -3.66
CA ALA A 41 -0.17 1.50 -3.45
C ALA A 41 -1.67 1.34 -3.71
N VAL A 42 -2.10 0.08 -3.88
CA VAL A 42 -3.51 -0.29 -3.95
C VAL A 42 -3.91 -0.89 -2.63
N TYR A 43 -4.95 -0.35 -2.01
CA TYR A 43 -5.52 -0.84 -0.76
C TYR A 43 -6.97 -1.23 -0.97
N THR A 44 -7.42 -2.23 -0.21
CA THR A 44 -8.83 -2.58 -0.06
C THR A 44 -9.34 -2.14 1.32
N PRO A 45 -10.67 -2.09 1.54
CA PRO A 45 -11.23 -1.79 2.86
C PRO A 45 -10.80 -2.75 3.98
N ALA A 46 -10.29 -3.95 3.65
CA ALA A 46 -9.78 -4.89 4.65
C ALA A 46 -8.60 -4.34 5.46
N CYS A 47 -7.86 -3.36 4.93
CA CYS A 47 -6.76 -2.70 5.65
C CYS A 47 -7.23 -1.75 6.76
N LEU A 48 -8.51 -1.38 6.84
CA LEU A 48 -9.01 -0.36 7.77
C LEU A 48 -8.76 -0.73 9.23
N GLU A 49 -9.14 -1.93 9.66
CA GLU A 49 -8.97 -2.36 11.06
C GLU A 49 -7.49 -2.53 11.46
N PRO A 50 -6.64 -3.20 10.66
CA PRO A 50 -5.19 -3.20 10.88
C PRO A 50 -4.58 -1.80 10.98
N LEU A 51 -4.94 -0.87 10.09
CA LEU A 51 -4.46 0.51 10.13
C LEU A 51 -4.93 1.25 11.39
N ARG A 52 -6.19 1.07 11.81
CA ARG A 52 -6.72 1.63 13.06
C ARG A 52 -5.94 1.13 14.28
N ARG A 53 -5.66 -0.17 14.36
CA ARG A 53 -4.84 -0.75 15.44
C ARG A 53 -3.42 -0.20 15.43
N CYS A 54 -2.79 -0.13 14.26
CA CYS A 54 -1.47 0.46 14.07
C CYS A 54 -1.44 1.91 14.59
N ALA A 55 -2.40 2.73 14.16
CA ALA A 55 -2.52 4.12 14.61
C ALA A 55 -2.78 4.23 16.13
N ALA A 56 -3.63 3.37 16.70
CA ALA A 56 -3.92 3.37 18.14
C ALA A 56 -2.70 3.02 19.01
N ARG A 57 -1.75 2.22 18.49
CA ARG A 57 -0.46 1.93 19.14
C ARG A 57 0.54 3.08 19.03
N GLY A 58 0.26 4.10 18.22
CA GLY A 58 1.18 5.19 17.90
C GLY A 58 2.19 4.84 16.80
N ASP A 59 2.04 3.68 16.14
CA ASP A 59 2.90 3.26 15.04
C ASP A 59 2.62 4.11 13.79
N ARG A 60 3.67 4.73 13.24
CA ARG A 60 3.61 5.56 12.02
C ARG A 60 4.34 4.94 10.83
N ASN A 61 4.48 3.61 10.86
CA ASN A 61 5.21 2.83 9.87
C ASN A 61 4.28 1.85 9.14
N THR A 62 4.83 1.03 8.25
CA THR A 62 4.08 0.00 7.50
C THR A 62 3.87 -1.30 8.29
N GLY A 63 3.90 -1.27 9.62
CA GLY A 63 3.76 -2.46 10.48
C GLY A 63 2.43 -3.20 10.30
N PHE A 64 1.36 -2.50 9.90
CA PHE A 64 0.06 -3.12 9.60
C PHE A 64 0.11 -4.14 8.46
N LEU A 65 1.14 -4.11 7.60
CA LEU A 65 1.30 -5.06 6.48
C LEU A 65 1.40 -6.52 6.96
N ALA A 66 1.87 -6.75 8.19
CA ALA A 66 1.94 -8.08 8.79
C ALA A 66 0.56 -8.68 9.13
N GLU A 67 -0.49 -7.84 9.18
CA GLU A 67 -1.85 -8.23 9.56
C GLU A 67 -2.77 -8.43 8.35
N VAL A 68 -2.26 -8.28 7.11
CA VAL A 68 -3.05 -8.31 5.88
C VAL A 68 -2.36 -9.08 4.75
N ARG A 69 -3.13 -9.55 3.76
CA ARG A 69 -2.59 -10.20 2.57
C ARG A 69 -1.90 -9.15 1.70
N THR A 70 -0.57 -9.14 1.78
CA THR A 70 0.27 -8.16 1.11
C THR A 70 0.94 -8.78 -0.11
N ARG A 71 0.85 -8.10 -1.26
CA ARG A 71 1.70 -8.35 -2.41
C ARG A 71 2.71 -7.23 -2.57
N ILE A 72 3.99 -7.59 -2.57
CA ILE A 72 5.12 -6.69 -2.78
C ILE A 72 5.50 -6.74 -4.27
N VAL A 73 5.71 -5.58 -4.88
CA VAL A 73 6.07 -5.41 -6.30
C VAL A 73 7.42 -4.73 -6.44
#